data_AF-A0A7S2W6N2-F1
#
_entry.id   AF-A0A7S2W6N2-F1
#
_cell.length_a   1.000
_cell.length_b   1.000
_cell.length_c   1.000
_cell.angle_alpha   90.00
_cell.angle_beta   90.00
_cell.angle_gamma   90.00
#
_symmetry.space_group_name_H-M   'P 1'
#
loop_
_entity.id
_entity.type
_entity.pdbx_description
1 polymer ?
#
loop_
_entity_poly.entity_id
_entity_poly.type
_entity_poly.pdbx_seq_one_letter_code
_entity_poly.pdbx_strand_id
1 'polypeptide(L)'
;EDPYATAESMALFFRSALRRGVTRASCAPRALLSTQQLPKSPAATELALRLSETLEEIKEAGTYKEERVITTSQRAEVKVQGTEHAVLNFCANNYLGLSDHPRIVNAAKEALDTHGFGLSSVRFICGTQDIHKRLEKAVAEFHDCDDAILYPSCFDANAGLFEVMLSKEDAVISDALNHASIIDGIRLCKAQ
;
A
#
# COMPACT_ATOMS: atom_id res chain seq x y z
N GLU A 1 13.51 23.07 -36.27
CA GLU A 1 12.41 22.12 -36.04
C GLU A 1 12.17 22.07 -34.54
N ASP A 2 10.99 22.51 -34.11
CA ASP A 2 10.68 22.79 -32.72
C ASP A 2 10.13 21.53 -32.02
N PRO A 3 10.79 21.00 -30.96
CA PRO A 3 10.36 19.79 -30.26
C PRO A 3 9.08 19.97 -29.42
N TYR A 4 8.50 21.18 -29.35
CA TYR A 4 7.20 21.42 -28.69
C TYR A 4 5.98 21.21 -29.62
N ALA A 5 6.18 21.07 -30.94
CA ALA A 5 5.10 20.85 -31.89
C ALA A 5 4.41 19.46 -31.75
N THR A 6 5.09 18.48 -31.14
CA THR A 6 4.57 17.12 -30.91
C THR A 6 3.71 17.00 -29.65
N ALA A 7 3.94 17.83 -28.63
CA ALA A 7 3.13 17.83 -27.41
C ALA A 7 1.74 18.43 -27.64
N GLU A 8 1.64 19.49 -28.45
CA GLU A 8 0.35 20.08 -28.83
C GLU A 8 -0.48 19.15 -29.74
N SER A 9 0.16 18.41 -30.64
CA SER A 9 -0.55 17.48 -31.55
C SER A 9 -1.13 16.28 -30.79
N MET A 10 -0.41 15.77 -29.77
CA MET A 10 -0.91 14.72 -28.86
C MET A 10 -2.06 15.23 -27.97
N ALA A 11 -1.97 16.46 -27.47
CA ALA A 11 -3.04 17.09 -26.70
C ALA A 11 -4.30 17.34 -27.54
N LEU A 12 -4.15 17.71 -28.82
CA LEU A 12 -5.24 17.85 -29.78
C LEU A 12 -5.90 16.51 -30.12
N PHE A 13 -5.13 15.43 -30.24
CA PHE A 13 -5.66 14.08 -30.46
C PHE A 13 -6.53 13.61 -29.28
N PHE A 14 -6.07 13.81 -28.04
CA PHE A 14 -6.88 13.49 -26.85
C PHE A 14 -8.12 14.38 -26.70
N ARG A 15 -8.04 15.68 -27.05
CA ARG A 15 -9.21 16.57 -27.07
C ARG A 15 -10.22 16.22 -28.17
N SER A 16 -9.76 15.72 -29.32
CA SER A 16 -10.60 15.25 -30.43
C SER A 16 -11.34 13.95 -30.07
N ALA A 17 -10.65 13.00 -29.44
CA ALA A 17 -11.24 11.74 -29.00
C ALA A 17 -12.33 11.94 -27.93
N LEU A 18 -12.15 12.91 -27.02
CA LEU A 18 -13.14 13.26 -25.99
C LEU A 18 -14.34 14.07 -26.52
N ARG A 19 -14.27 14.66 -27.73
CA ARG A 19 -15.37 15.46 -28.31
C ARG A 19 -16.37 14.68 -29.15
N ARG A 20 -16.11 13.40 -29.48
CA ARG A 20 -17.03 12.58 -30.30
C ARG A 20 -17.94 11.64 -29.52
N GLY A 21 -18.14 11.87 -28.21
CA GLY A 21 -18.96 10.99 -27.36
C GLY A 21 -19.88 11.66 -26.35
N VAL A 22 -20.07 12.99 -26.37
CA VAL A 22 -20.91 13.68 -25.38
C VAL A 22 -22.12 14.31 -26.05
N THR A 23 -23.18 13.52 -26.23
CA THR A 23 -24.53 14.07 -26.34
C THR A 23 -24.92 14.65 -24.97
N ARG A 24 -25.28 15.93 -24.95
CA ARG A 24 -25.79 16.64 -23.77
C ARG A 24 -27.07 15.97 -23.27
N ALA A 25 -26.99 15.20 -22.19
CA ALA A 25 -28.13 14.98 -21.30
C ALA A 25 -28.10 16.07 -20.21
N SER A 26 -29.15 16.86 -20.11
CA SER A 26 -29.31 17.89 -19.08
C SER A 26 -29.31 17.25 -17.69
N CYS A 27 -28.33 17.60 -16.86
CA CYS A 27 -28.28 17.17 -15.48
C CYS A 27 -29.04 18.21 -14.62
N ALA A 28 -30.31 17.95 -14.36
CA ALA A 28 -31.02 18.57 -13.25
C ALA A 28 -30.61 17.86 -11.94
N PRO A 29 -30.54 18.56 -10.79
CA PRO A 29 -30.04 18.00 -9.54
C PRO A 29 -31.05 16.96 -9.02
N ARG A 30 -30.76 15.68 -9.24
CA ARG A 30 -31.56 14.59 -8.71
C ARG A 30 -31.08 14.32 -7.29
N ALA A 31 -31.94 14.64 -6.32
CA ALA A 31 -31.75 14.37 -4.91
C ALA A 31 -31.18 12.96 -4.68
N LEU A 32 -30.06 12.87 -3.97
CA LEU A 32 -29.49 11.65 -3.40
C LEU A 32 -30.44 11.12 -2.32
N LEU A 33 -31.54 10.51 -2.75
CA LEU A 33 -32.34 9.64 -1.89
C LEU A 33 -31.72 8.25 -1.94
N SER A 34 -31.15 7.87 -0.80
CA SER A 34 -30.83 6.51 -0.35
C SER A 34 -31.56 5.40 -1.10
N THR A 35 -30.82 4.66 -1.94
CA THR A 35 -31.14 3.27 -2.24
C THR A 35 -29.84 2.46 -2.12
N GLN A 36 -29.56 1.96 -0.92
CA GLN A 36 -28.67 0.80 -0.75
C GLN A 36 -29.27 -0.33 -1.57
N GLN A 37 -28.64 -0.66 -2.70
CA GLN A 37 -29.10 -1.75 -3.55
C GLN A 37 -28.72 -3.06 -2.86
N LEU A 38 -29.71 -3.72 -2.24
CA LEU A 38 -29.53 -5.00 -1.55
C LEU A 38 -28.87 -6.03 -2.46
N PRO A 39 -27.98 -6.89 -1.93
CA PRO A 39 -27.28 -7.91 -2.70
C PRO A 39 -28.24 -8.88 -3.40
N LYS A 40 -27.91 -9.27 -4.63
CA LYS A 40 -28.81 -10.01 -5.55
C LYS A 40 -29.01 -11.50 -5.23
N SER A 41 -28.28 -12.07 -4.27
CA SER A 41 -28.40 -13.48 -3.87
C SER A 41 -28.67 -13.64 -2.36
N PRO A 42 -29.41 -14.68 -1.93
CA PRO A 42 -29.67 -14.94 -0.52
C PRO A 42 -28.41 -15.03 0.34
N ALA A 43 -27.37 -15.70 -0.16
CA ALA A 43 -26.08 -15.82 0.53
C ALA A 43 -25.36 -14.48 0.71
N ALA A 44 -25.45 -13.58 -0.29
CA ALA A 44 -24.85 -12.26 -0.17
C ALA A 44 -25.64 -11.36 0.80
N THR A 45 -26.96 -11.54 0.91
CA THR A 45 -27.79 -10.88 1.93
C THR A 45 -27.42 -11.36 3.33
N GLU A 46 -27.30 -12.67 3.52
CA GLU A 46 -26.90 -13.25 4.81
C GLU A 46 -25.50 -12.79 5.24
N LEU A 47 -24.53 -12.78 4.32
CA LEU A 47 -23.20 -12.24 4.57
C LEU A 47 -23.25 -10.76 4.96
N ALA A 48 -24.02 -9.94 4.24
CA ALA A 48 -24.13 -8.51 4.52
C ALA A 48 -24.74 -8.24 5.90
N LEU A 49 -25.76 -9.02 6.31
CA LEU A 49 -26.34 -8.95 7.65
C LEU A 49 -25.31 -9.28 8.72
N ARG A 50 -24.62 -10.42 8.58
CA ARG A 50 -23.58 -10.84 9.54
C ARG A 50 -22.44 -9.82 9.67
N LEU A 51 -21.99 -9.25 8.54
CA LEU A 51 -20.97 -8.21 8.55
C LEU A 51 -21.46 -6.94 9.23
N SER A 52 -22.72 -6.56 9.03
CA SER A 52 -23.31 -5.37 9.67
C SER A 52 -23.41 -5.57 11.18
N GLU A 53 -23.90 -6.72 11.64
CA GLU A 53 -23.96 -7.09 13.05
C GLU A 53 -22.55 -7.05 13.70
N THR A 54 -21.56 -7.68 13.05
CA THR A 54 -20.17 -7.66 13.53
C THR A 54 -19.60 -6.23 13.62
N LEU A 55 -19.95 -5.36 12.67
CA LEU A 55 -19.50 -3.97 12.68
C LEU A 55 -20.11 -3.17 13.84
N GLU A 56 -21.39 -3.40 14.16
CA GLU A 56 -22.03 -2.78 15.32
C GLU A 56 -21.41 -3.29 16.61
N GLU A 57 -21.14 -4.59 16.73
CA GLU A 57 -20.41 -5.15 17.89
C GLU A 57 -19.03 -4.50 18.09
N ILE A 58 -18.27 -4.29 17.01
CA ILE A 58 -16.96 -3.61 17.05
C ILE A 58 -17.09 -2.15 17.50
N LYS A 59 -18.15 -1.45 17.07
CA LYS A 59 -18.45 -0.07 17.48
C LYS A 59 -18.87 0.01 18.94
N GLU A 60 -19.77 -0.87 19.37
CA GLU A 60 -20.21 -0.97 20.78
C GLU A 60 -19.04 -1.29 21.71
N ALA A 61 -18.09 -2.12 21.26
CA ALA A 61 -16.85 -2.41 21.97
C ALA A 61 -15.84 -1.25 21.98
N GLY A 62 -16.08 -0.17 21.23
CA GLY A 62 -15.15 0.97 21.12
C GLY A 62 -13.85 0.66 20.39
N THR A 63 -13.80 -0.43 19.61
CA THR A 63 -12.61 -0.87 18.85
C THR A 63 -12.71 -0.54 17.36
N TYR A 64 -13.79 0.12 16.95
CA TYR A 64 -13.94 0.64 15.60
C TYR A 64 -12.88 1.70 15.31
N LYS A 65 -12.17 1.53 14.19
CA LYS A 65 -11.05 2.39 13.81
C LYS A 65 -11.51 3.32 12.69
N GLU A 66 -11.36 4.63 12.93
CA GLU A 66 -11.56 5.64 11.90
C GLU A 66 -10.22 6.13 11.37
N GLU A 67 -10.15 6.33 10.06
CA GLU A 67 -8.97 6.88 9.40
C GLU A 67 -8.99 8.41 9.45
N ARG A 68 -7.85 9.00 9.84
CA ARG A 68 -7.64 10.44 9.79
C ARG A 68 -6.80 10.77 8.56
N VAL A 69 -7.39 11.49 7.60
CA VAL A 69 -6.75 11.81 6.33
C VAL A 69 -5.70 12.90 6.53
N ILE A 70 -4.42 12.59 6.29
CA ILE A 70 -3.32 13.55 6.27
C ILE A 70 -3.20 14.13 4.85
N THR A 71 -3.09 15.46 4.72
CA THR A 71 -3.06 16.18 3.43
C THR A 71 -1.72 16.81 3.08
N THR A 72 -0.70 16.61 3.90
CA THR A 72 0.70 17.04 3.69
C THR A 72 1.62 15.83 3.63
N SER A 73 2.87 16.02 3.18
CA SER A 73 3.91 15.00 3.36
C SER A 73 4.12 14.65 4.84
N GLN A 74 4.63 13.45 5.11
CA GLN A 74 4.88 12.96 6.47
C GLN A 74 6.06 13.67 7.12
N ARG A 75 5.81 14.39 8.23
CA ARG A 75 6.78 15.20 8.98
C ARG A 75 6.39 15.26 10.47
N ALA A 76 7.20 15.94 11.29
CA ALA A 76 6.87 16.19 12.70
C ALA A 76 5.59 17.03 12.86
N GLU A 77 5.32 17.95 11.92
CA GLU A 77 4.09 18.74 11.82
C GLU A 77 3.35 18.35 10.53
N VAL A 78 2.07 18.01 10.64
CA VAL A 78 1.23 17.56 9.52
C VAL A 78 -0.14 18.25 9.52
N LYS A 79 -0.76 18.35 8.34
CA LYS A 79 -2.16 18.78 8.22
C LYS A 79 -3.08 17.57 8.16
N VAL A 80 -4.11 17.56 9.01
CA VAL A 80 -5.18 16.56 8.98
C VAL A 80 -6.45 17.20 8.43
N GLN A 81 -7.18 16.48 7.58
CA GLN A 81 -8.43 16.96 7.00
C GLN A 81 -9.42 17.33 8.11
N GLY A 82 -10.06 18.49 7.99
CA GLY A 82 -11.03 19.00 8.96
C GLY A 82 -10.42 19.76 10.15
N THR A 83 -9.09 19.83 10.29
CA THR A 83 -8.47 20.71 11.31
C THR A 83 -8.26 22.13 10.75
N GLU A 84 -8.26 23.15 11.61
CA GLU A 84 -7.96 24.54 11.21
C GLU A 84 -6.46 24.78 11.07
N HIS A 85 -5.66 24.21 11.97
CA HIS A 85 -4.20 24.34 11.99
C HIS A 85 -3.50 23.00 11.74
N ALA A 86 -2.19 23.06 11.52
CA ALA A 86 -1.36 21.86 11.50
C ALA A 86 -1.20 21.31 12.93
N VAL A 87 -0.86 20.03 13.05
CA VAL A 87 -0.73 19.31 14.32
C VAL A 87 0.61 18.60 14.39
N LEU A 88 1.13 18.41 15.60
CA LEU A 88 2.33 17.60 15.82
C LEU A 88 2.00 16.11 15.78
N ASN A 89 2.77 15.35 15.01
CA ASN A 89 2.59 13.92 14.82
C ASN A 89 3.50 13.11 15.75
N PHE A 90 2.93 12.57 16.82
CA PHE A 90 3.62 11.71 17.79
C PHE A 90 3.29 10.21 17.62
N CYS A 91 2.66 9.81 16.51
CA CYS A 91 2.24 8.41 16.29
C CYS A 91 2.73 7.83 14.96
N ALA A 92 3.75 8.44 14.33
CA ALA A 92 4.40 7.89 13.14
C ALA A 92 5.67 7.10 13.46
N ASN A 93 5.95 6.10 12.64
CA ASN A 93 7.21 5.34 12.67
C ASN A 93 8.35 6.04 11.90
N ASN A 94 8.29 7.37 11.75
CA ASN A 94 9.26 8.17 11.00
C ASN A 94 10.39 8.67 11.91
N TYR A 95 11.07 7.74 12.59
CA TYR A 95 12.02 8.03 13.68
C TYR A 95 13.15 8.98 13.27
N LEU A 96 13.67 8.83 12.06
CA LEU A 96 14.79 9.62 11.54
C LEU A 96 14.35 10.79 10.65
N GLY A 97 13.03 11.01 10.48
CA GLY A 97 12.52 12.10 9.64
C GLY A 97 12.77 11.91 8.13
N LEU A 98 12.97 10.67 7.67
CA LEU A 98 13.40 10.38 6.29
C LEU A 98 12.24 10.27 5.28
N SER A 99 10.99 10.13 5.73
CA SER A 99 9.83 9.91 4.85
C SER A 99 9.60 10.98 3.77
N ASP A 100 10.03 12.23 4.00
CA ASP A 100 9.95 13.34 3.04
C ASP A 100 11.30 14.06 2.88
N HIS A 101 12.40 13.33 3.11
CA HIS A 101 13.74 13.91 3.01
C HIS A 101 14.11 14.14 1.53
N PRO A 102 14.60 15.34 1.13
CA PRO A 102 14.80 15.70 -0.27
C PRO A 102 15.66 14.72 -1.06
N ARG A 103 16.72 14.17 -0.44
CA ARG A 103 17.56 13.14 -1.07
C ARG A 103 16.79 11.86 -1.42
N ILE A 104 15.86 11.43 -0.56
CA ILE A 104 15.06 10.21 -0.79
C ILE A 104 14.06 10.45 -1.91
N VAL A 105 13.38 11.60 -1.89
CA VAL A 105 12.44 12.00 -2.95
C VAL A 105 13.14 12.09 -4.31
N ASN A 106 14.34 12.68 -4.37
CA ASN A 106 15.09 12.79 -5.61
C ASN A 106 15.58 11.43 -6.13
N ALA A 107 16.07 10.55 -5.24
CA ALA A 107 16.47 9.20 -5.62
C ALA A 107 15.29 8.38 -6.17
N ALA A 108 14.10 8.54 -5.59
CA ALA A 108 12.89 7.89 -6.08
C ALA A 108 12.51 8.38 -7.49
N LYS A 109 12.61 9.69 -7.76
CA LYS A 109 12.36 10.26 -9.10
C LYS A 109 13.36 9.74 -10.13
N GLU A 110 14.64 9.73 -9.79
CA GLU A 110 15.69 9.20 -10.66
C GLU A 110 15.48 7.71 -10.97
N ALA A 111 15.07 6.91 -9.98
CA ALA A 111 14.74 5.51 -10.17
C ALA A 111 13.55 5.33 -11.14
N LEU A 112 12.53 6.19 -11.08
CA LEU A 112 11.42 6.16 -12.03
C LEU A 112 11.89 6.44 -13.47
N ASP A 113 12.77 7.42 -13.66
CA ASP A 113 13.30 7.78 -14.97
C ASP A 113 14.22 6.69 -15.56
N THR A 114 14.98 5.99 -14.72
CA THR A 114 16.02 5.03 -15.14
C THR A 114 15.55 3.58 -15.17
N HIS A 115 14.60 3.20 -14.30
CA HIS A 115 14.15 1.81 -14.11
C HIS A 115 12.67 1.59 -14.41
N GLY A 116 11.91 2.67 -14.65
CA GLY A 116 10.48 2.64 -14.89
C GLY A 116 9.64 2.53 -13.61
N PHE A 117 8.31 2.47 -13.77
CA PHE A 117 7.37 2.49 -12.64
C PHE A 117 7.19 1.13 -11.96
N GLY A 118 7.23 0.03 -12.72
CA GLY A 118 6.97 -1.30 -12.20
C GLY A 118 7.46 -2.39 -13.14
N LEU A 119 7.59 -3.60 -12.59
CA LEU A 119 8.22 -4.74 -13.28
C LEU A 119 7.22 -5.75 -13.85
N SER A 120 5.96 -5.70 -13.38
CA SER A 120 4.88 -6.61 -13.81
C SER A 120 5.26 -8.10 -13.75
N SER A 121 6.17 -8.48 -12.85
CA SER A 121 6.74 -9.83 -12.77
C SER A 121 7.37 -10.10 -11.42
N VAL A 122 7.49 -11.37 -11.06
CA VAL A 122 8.24 -11.83 -9.89
C VAL A 122 9.75 -11.87 -10.18
N ARG A 123 10.56 -11.90 -9.11
CA ARG A 123 12.03 -11.80 -9.19
C ARG A 123 12.69 -12.78 -10.16
N PHE A 124 12.29 -14.05 -10.15
CA PHE A 124 12.99 -15.10 -10.92
C PHE A 124 12.63 -15.14 -12.42
N ILE A 125 11.52 -14.52 -12.84
CA ILE A 125 11.08 -14.55 -14.24
C ILE A 125 11.70 -13.37 -15.00
N CYS A 126 11.25 -12.15 -14.71
CA CYS A 126 11.79 -10.93 -15.29
C CYS A 126 11.63 -9.71 -14.37
N GLY A 127 11.45 -9.93 -13.07
CA GLY A 127 11.27 -8.90 -12.07
C GLY A 127 12.54 -8.51 -11.30
N THR A 128 13.73 -8.84 -11.79
CA THR A 128 14.99 -8.44 -11.14
C THR A 128 15.76 -7.45 -12.01
N GLN A 129 15.94 -6.24 -11.49
CA GLN A 129 16.86 -5.22 -12.03
C GLN A 129 18.12 -5.11 -11.18
N ASP A 130 19.17 -4.48 -11.70
CA ASP A 130 20.44 -4.21 -11.03
C ASP A 130 20.26 -3.47 -9.69
N ILE A 131 19.33 -2.52 -9.60
CA ILE A 131 19.02 -1.80 -8.36
C ILE A 131 18.58 -2.73 -7.21
N HIS A 132 17.93 -3.86 -7.51
CA HIS A 132 17.53 -4.83 -6.48
C HIS A 132 18.77 -5.52 -5.88
N LYS A 133 19.69 -6.00 -6.72
CA LYS A 133 20.92 -6.64 -6.26
C LYS A 133 21.84 -5.66 -5.53
N ARG A 134 21.87 -4.40 -5.96
CA ARG A 134 22.60 -3.33 -5.27
C ARG A 134 22.03 -3.06 -3.88
N LEU A 135 20.70 -3.03 -3.74
CA LEU A 135 20.04 -2.84 -2.45
C LEU A 135 20.27 -4.04 -1.52
N GLU A 136 20.12 -5.27 -2.02
CA GLU A 136 20.41 -6.49 -1.24
C GLU A 136 21.83 -6.48 -0.68
N LYS A 137 22.82 -6.19 -1.55
CA LYS A 137 24.22 -6.07 -1.12
C LYS A 137 24.41 -4.99 -0.05
N ALA A 138 23.83 -3.80 -0.24
CA ALA A 138 23.96 -2.71 0.73
C ALA A 138 23.30 -3.03 2.08
N VAL A 139 22.17 -3.75 2.07
CA VAL A 139 21.49 -4.22 3.29
C VAL A 139 22.32 -5.27 4.01
N ALA A 140 22.88 -6.24 3.28
CA ALA A 140 23.76 -7.26 3.83
C ALA A 140 25.01 -6.64 4.49
N GLU A 141 25.67 -5.71 3.80
CA GLU A 141 26.82 -4.96 4.33
C GLU A 141 26.46 -4.12 5.57
N PHE A 142 25.28 -3.49 5.58
CA PHE A 142 24.84 -2.68 6.72
C PHE A 142 24.55 -3.53 7.98
N HIS A 143 24.04 -4.74 7.80
CA HIS A 143 23.71 -5.66 8.89
C HIS A 143 24.79 -6.69 9.21
N ASP A 144 25.97 -6.62 8.57
CA ASP A 144 27.06 -7.58 8.72
C ASP A 144 26.62 -9.04 8.48
N CYS A 145 25.91 -9.25 7.37
CA CYS A 145 25.39 -10.55 6.93
C CYS A 145 25.97 -10.94 5.56
N ASP A 146 25.98 -12.24 5.24
CA ASP A 146 26.54 -12.74 3.97
C ASP A 146 25.74 -12.30 2.72
N ASP A 147 24.41 -12.26 2.81
CA ASP A 147 23.51 -11.82 1.73
C ASP A 147 22.18 -11.32 2.31
N ALA A 148 21.35 -10.70 1.47
CA ALA A 148 20.00 -10.26 1.82
C ALA A 148 18.99 -10.57 0.70
N ILE A 149 17.74 -10.76 1.08
CA ILE A 149 16.61 -10.99 0.16
C ILE A 149 15.54 -9.92 0.37
N LEU A 150 15.07 -9.32 -0.73
CA LEU A 150 14.01 -8.30 -0.68
C LEU A 150 12.61 -8.91 -0.71
N TYR A 151 11.76 -8.38 0.17
CA TYR A 151 10.31 -8.59 0.19
C TYR A 151 9.59 -7.23 0.07
N PRO A 152 8.35 -7.19 -0.44
CA PRO A 152 7.58 -5.95 -0.55
C PRO A 152 7.22 -5.35 0.81
N SER A 153 7.13 -6.18 1.86
CA SER A 153 6.98 -5.75 3.24
C SER A 153 7.64 -6.73 4.22
N CYS A 154 7.90 -6.27 5.44
CA CYS A 154 8.37 -7.13 6.53
C CYS A 154 7.29 -8.13 6.98
N PHE A 155 6.01 -7.86 6.70
CA PHE A 155 4.94 -8.82 6.96
C PHE A 155 5.13 -10.06 6.08
N ASP A 156 5.35 -9.86 4.78
CA ASP A 156 5.60 -10.95 3.81
C ASP A 156 6.91 -11.69 4.10
N ALA A 157 7.96 -10.96 4.49
CA ALA A 157 9.24 -11.56 4.86
C ALA A 157 9.08 -12.56 6.01
N ASN A 158 8.36 -12.18 7.07
CA ASN A 158 8.10 -13.07 8.20
C ASN A 158 7.17 -14.23 7.82
N ALA A 159 6.13 -13.97 7.02
CA ALA A 159 5.20 -15.00 6.58
C ALA A 159 5.89 -16.09 5.73
N GLY A 160 6.81 -15.69 4.85
CA GLY A 160 7.55 -16.61 3.98
C GLY A 160 8.80 -17.24 4.59
N LEU A 161 9.15 -16.94 5.84
CA LEU A 161 10.38 -17.40 6.46
C LEU A 161 10.25 -18.82 7.03
N PHE A 162 9.27 -19.03 7.91
CA PHE A 162 9.21 -20.24 8.76
C PHE A 162 8.88 -21.51 7.97
N GLU A 163 7.91 -21.46 7.06
CA GLU A 163 7.51 -22.63 6.26
C GLU A 163 8.65 -23.12 5.34
N VAL A 164 9.49 -22.20 4.86
CA VAL A 164 10.60 -22.54 3.96
C VAL A 164 11.77 -23.17 4.71
N MET A 165 12.01 -22.73 5.95
CA MET A 165 13.19 -23.11 6.72
C MET A 165 12.95 -24.29 7.67
N LEU A 166 11.70 -24.52 8.08
CA LEU A 166 11.36 -25.49 9.13
C LEU A 166 10.41 -26.57 8.61
N SER A 167 10.50 -27.73 9.25
CA SER A 167 9.68 -28.90 8.99
C SER A 167 8.80 -29.24 10.21
N LYS A 168 7.98 -30.28 10.08
CA LYS A 168 7.17 -30.82 11.19
C LYS A 168 8.01 -31.43 12.33
N GLU A 169 9.30 -31.64 12.11
CA GLU A 169 10.23 -32.21 13.09
C GLU A 169 10.90 -31.13 13.95
N ASP A 170 10.68 -29.87 13.59
CA ASP A 170 11.24 -28.71 14.26
C ASP A 170 10.22 -28.06 15.21
N ALA A 171 10.72 -27.24 16.14
CA ALA A 171 9.92 -26.48 17.08
C ALA A 171 10.26 -24.99 17.01
N VAL A 172 9.26 -24.13 17.26
CA VAL A 172 9.44 -22.67 17.30
C VAL A 172 9.11 -22.11 18.68
N ILE A 173 10.10 -21.51 19.32
CA ILE A 173 9.91 -20.78 20.58
C ILE A 173 9.71 -19.30 20.24
N SER A 174 8.49 -18.80 20.44
CA SER A 174 8.12 -17.41 20.16
C SER A 174 7.82 -16.65 21.45
N ASP A 175 8.28 -15.41 21.54
CA ASP A 175 7.87 -14.49 22.59
C ASP A 175 6.37 -14.16 22.47
N ALA A 176 5.71 -13.90 23.61
CA ALA A 176 4.27 -13.64 23.69
C ALA A 176 3.86 -12.29 23.07
N LEU A 177 4.78 -11.33 22.98
CA LEU A 177 4.55 -10.00 22.40
C LEU A 177 5.13 -9.85 20.99
N ASN A 178 5.50 -10.95 20.36
CA ASN A 178 5.96 -10.93 18.98
C ASN A 178 4.90 -10.31 18.05
N HIS A 179 5.40 -9.58 17.05
CA HIS A 179 4.55 -8.92 16.07
C HIS A 179 3.66 -9.93 15.35
N ALA A 180 2.43 -9.53 15.02
CA ALA A 180 1.42 -10.40 14.41
C ALA A 180 1.92 -11.15 13.15
N SER A 181 2.79 -10.53 12.35
CA SER A 181 3.38 -11.18 11.17
C SER A 181 4.25 -12.39 11.48
N ILE A 182 4.92 -12.42 12.64
CA ILE A 182 5.70 -13.58 13.08
C ILE A 182 4.74 -14.70 13.48
N ILE A 183 3.71 -14.36 14.24
CA ILE A 183 2.67 -15.31 14.65
C ILE A 183 2.01 -15.93 13.41
N ASP A 184 1.62 -15.10 12.43
CA ASP A 184 1.01 -15.58 11.20
C ASP A 184 1.98 -16.44 10.36
N GLY A 185 3.26 -16.07 10.29
CA GLY A 185 4.28 -16.91 9.63
C GLY A 185 4.46 -18.27 10.29
N ILE A 186 4.46 -18.33 11.63
CA ILE A 186 4.54 -19.60 12.38
C ILE A 186 3.29 -20.45 12.10
N ARG A 187 2.10 -19.84 12.05
CA ARG A 187 0.84 -20.56 11.78
C ARG A 187 0.76 -21.18 10.39
N LEU A 188 1.50 -20.64 9.42
CA LEU A 188 1.64 -21.22 8.08
C LEU A 188 2.62 -22.40 8.06
N CYS A 189 3.54 -22.47 9.03
CA CYS A 189 4.51 -23.54 9.17
C CYS A 189 3.88 -24.81 9.77
N LYS A 190 4.51 -25.97 9.52
CA LYS A 190 4.10 -27.28 10.08
C LYS A 190 4.83 -27.67 11.36
N ALA A 191 5.79 -26.85 11.81
CA ALA A 191 6.52 -27.02 13.06
C ALA A 191 5.58 -26.90 14.29
N GLN A 192 5.93 -27.53 15.41
CA GLN A 192 5.12 -27.57 16.64
C GLN A 192 5.80 -26.93 17.85
#